data_AF-A0A7K3Y9T8-F1
#
_entry.id   AF-A0A7K3Y9T8-F1
#
_cell.length_a   1.000
_cell.length_b   1.000
_cell.length_c   1.000
_cell.angle_alpha   90.00
_cell.angle_beta   90.00
_cell.angle_gamma   90.00
#
_symmetry.space_group_name_H-M   'P 1'
#
loop_
_entity.id
_entity.type
_entity.pdbx_description
1 polymer ?
#
loop_
_entity_poly.entity_id
_entity_poly.type
_entity_poly.pdbx_seq_one_letter_code
_entity_poly.pdbx_strand_id
1 'polypeptide(L)'
;MIRLFAIFNGTILNDDQNWSPTYTRIRFLLSGLARYEDITVGSISFGLLPGKGIPARIYSDAIKIAVALRFAYRLIKDRLLAFFAYLHSLMMFQNRHLFRLCVIYRIPTVIDIHDTRE
;
A
#
# COMPACT_ATOMS: atom_id res chain seq x y z
N MET A 1 10.20 -3.71 -18.74
CA MET A 1 10.06 -2.85 -17.54
C MET A 1 8.67 -2.97 -16.92
N ILE A 2 8.58 -3.61 -15.76
CA ILE A 2 7.37 -3.79 -14.93
C ILE A 2 7.33 -2.65 -13.91
N ARG A 3 6.20 -1.94 -13.82
CA ARG A 3 5.97 -0.91 -12.81
C ARG A 3 5.02 -1.42 -11.75
N LEU A 4 5.58 -1.80 -10.61
CA LEU A 4 4.85 -2.32 -9.47
C LEU A 4 4.49 -1.17 -8.54
N PHE A 5 3.21 -1.02 -8.22
CA PHE A 5 2.71 0.00 -7.33
C PHE A 5 2.11 -0.65 -6.10
N ALA A 6 2.81 -0.49 -4.99
CA ALA A 6 2.50 -1.20 -3.78
C ALA A 6 1.63 -0.37 -2.85
N ILE A 7 0.52 -0.97 -2.43
CA ILE A 7 -0.59 -0.30 -1.74
C ILE A 7 -0.43 -0.51 -0.24
N PHE A 8 0.54 0.21 0.33
CA PHE A 8 0.80 0.29 1.76
C PHE A 8 1.42 1.66 2.08
N ASN A 9 1.71 1.94 3.36
CA ASN A 9 2.39 3.17 3.73
C ASN A 9 3.86 3.16 3.26
N GLY A 10 4.16 3.96 2.23
CA GLY A 10 5.50 4.04 1.63
C GLY A 10 6.63 4.43 2.60
N THR A 11 6.31 4.92 3.80
CA THR A 11 7.31 5.16 4.87
C THR A 11 8.09 3.88 5.21
N ILE A 12 7.48 2.71 5.11
CA ILE A 12 8.12 1.41 5.40
C ILE A 12 9.32 1.12 4.45
N LEU A 13 9.37 1.72 3.25
CA LEU A 13 10.51 1.55 2.34
C LEU A 13 11.72 2.41 2.74
N ASN A 14 11.46 3.57 3.37
CA ASN A 14 12.46 4.63 3.54
C ASN A 14 12.94 4.80 4.98
N ASP A 15 12.37 4.07 5.93
CA ASP A 15 12.59 4.29 7.35
C ASP A 15 13.11 3.01 8.02
N ASP A 16 14.20 3.13 8.78
CA ASP A 16 14.92 2.03 9.43
C ASP A 16 14.39 1.75 10.87
N GLN A 17 13.16 2.15 11.18
CA GLN A 17 12.51 1.86 12.44
C GLN A 17 12.33 0.36 12.70
N ASN A 18 12.17 0.00 13.98
CA ASN A 18 11.77 -1.35 14.42
C ASN A 18 10.32 -1.63 13.99
N TRP A 19 10.16 -2.04 12.74
CA TRP A 19 8.89 -2.44 12.17
C TRP A 19 8.42 -3.79 12.71
N SER A 20 7.10 -4.02 12.68
CA SER A 20 6.55 -5.34 13.00
C SER A 20 7.09 -6.40 12.01
N PRO A 21 7.11 -7.69 12.38
CA PRO A 21 7.59 -8.77 11.50
C PRO A 21 6.94 -8.75 10.10
N THR A 22 5.64 -8.46 10.03
CA THR A 22 4.90 -8.30 8.77
C THR A 22 5.50 -7.21 7.90
N TYR A 23 5.74 -6.02 8.45
CA TYR A 23 6.27 -4.89 7.69
C TYR A 23 7.74 -5.08 7.30
N THR A 24 8.54 -5.73 8.16
CA THR A 24 9.92 -6.11 7.84
C THR A 24 9.97 -7.05 6.62
N ARG A 25 9.06 -8.03 6.54
CA ARG A 25 8.96 -8.93 5.38
C ARG A 25 8.55 -8.19 4.11
N ILE A 26 7.52 -7.35 4.18
CA ILE A 26 7.06 -6.55 3.04
C ILE A 26 8.21 -5.68 2.50
N ARG A 27 8.96 -5.04 3.40
CA ARG A 27 10.15 -4.27 3.04
C ARG A 27 11.18 -5.15 2.35
N PHE A 28 11.54 -6.30 2.93
CA PHE A 28 12.51 -7.22 2.34
C PHE A 28 12.13 -7.64 0.92
N LEU A 29 10.87 -8.03 0.71
CA LEU A 29 10.37 -8.46 -0.60
C LEU A 29 10.44 -7.34 -1.63
N LEU A 30 9.96 -6.13 -1.28
CA LEU A 30 9.94 -5.00 -2.21
C LEU A 30 11.34 -4.46 -2.50
N SER A 31 12.21 -4.41 -1.50
CA SER A 31 13.62 -4.06 -1.70
C SER A 31 14.34 -5.11 -2.55
N GLY A 32 13.99 -6.38 -2.43
CA GLY A 32 14.50 -7.45 -3.31
C GLY A 32 14.03 -7.27 -4.75
N LEU A 33 12.74 -6.99 -4.97
CA LEU A 33 12.18 -6.70 -6.29
C LEU A 33 12.78 -5.45 -6.94
N ALA A 34 13.06 -4.40 -6.15
CA ALA A 34 13.65 -3.17 -6.64
C ALA A 34 15.13 -3.30 -7.08
N ARG A 35 15.79 -4.44 -6.80
CA ARG A 35 17.16 -4.71 -7.29
C ARG A 35 17.22 -5.15 -8.76
N TYR A 36 16.09 -5.58 -9.32
CA TYR A 36 16.02 -5.95 -10.73
C TYR A 36 15.88 -4.68 -11.58
N GLU A 37 16.75 -4.51 -12.58
CA GLU A 37 16.77 -3.33 -13.46
C GLU A 37 15.43 -3.11 -14.18
N ASP A 38 14.71 -4.21 -14.46
CA ASP A 38 13.42 -4.18 -15.13
C ASP A 38 12.23 -3.84 -14.22
N ILE A 39 12.43 -3.68 -12.91
CA ILE A 39 11.34 -3.49 -11.96
C ILE A 39 11.45 -2.13 -11.28
N THR A 40 10.42 -1.32 -11.44
CA THR A 40 10.27 -0.08 -10.66
C THR A 40 9.19 -0.27 -9.61
N VAL A 41 9.55 -0.12 -8.34
CA VAL A 41 8.61 -0.17 -7.21
C VAL A 41 8.23 1.25 -6.80
N GLY A 42 6.94 1.57 -6.85
CA GLY A 42 6.37 2.81 -6.34
C GLY A 42 5.46 2.56 -5.14
N SER A 43 5.34 3.56 -4.27
CA SER A 43 4.38 3.59 -3.17
C SER A 43 4.02 5.04 -2.84
N ILE A 44 3.09 5.26 -1.90
CA ILE A 44 2.77 6.59 -1.37
C ILE A 44 3.06 6.56 0.13
N SER A 45 4.03 7.35 0.56
CA SER A 45 4.32 7.57 1.97
C SER A 45 3.34 8.59 2.56
N PHE A 46 2.82 8.31 3.74
CA PHE A 46 1.98 9.25 4.48
C PHE A 46 2.18 9.08 5.99
N GLY A 47 2.21 10.22 6.70
CA GLY A 47 2.24 10.24 8.15
C GLY A 47 0.84 10.25 8.73
N LEU A 48 0.65 9.55 9.84
CA LEU A 48 -0.53 9.72 10.70
C LEU A 48 -0.10 10.53 11.92
N LEU A 49 -0.93 11.47 12.37
CA LEU A 49 -0.62 12.24 13.58
C LEU A 49 -0.69 11.31 14.81
N PRO A 50 0.36 11.27 15.65
CA PRO A 50 0.30 10.55 16.90
C PRO A 50 -0.64 11.29 17.87
N GLY A 51 -1.80 10.71 18.17
CA GLY A 51 -2.73 11.28 19.14
C GLY A 51 -4.02 10.48 19.29
N LYS A 52 -4.53 10.35 20.53
CA LYS A 52 -5.77 9.61 20.86
C LYS A 52 -7.03 10.48 20.92
N GLY A 53 -6.99 11.70 20.39
CA GLY A 53 -8.13 12.64 20.41
C GLY A 53 -9.04 12.53 19.18
N ILE A 54 -10.31 12.91 19.33
CA ILE A 54 -11.28 13.07 18.21
C ILE A 54 -10.70 13.86 17.02
N PRO A 55 -10.06 15.04 17.22
CA PRO A 55 -9.51 15.79 16.09
C PRO A 55 -8.36 15.05 15.37
N ALA A 56 -7.52 14.33 16.11
CA ALA A 56 -6.45 13.51 15.53
C ALA A 56 -7.00 12.34 14.70
N ARG A 57 -8.12 11.75 15.12
CA ARG A 57 -8.82 10.69 14.39
C ARG A 57 -9.41 11.21 13.08
N ILE A 58 -10.12 12.34 13.12
CA ILE A 58 -10.71 12.96 11.91
C ILE A 58 -9.62 13.31 10.90
N TYR A 59 -8.52 13.91 11.37
CA TYR A 59 -7.38 14.22 10.50
C TYR A 59 -6.80 12.95 9.87
N SER A 60 -6.55 11.92 10.68
CA SER A 60 -6.00 10.65 10.22
C SER A 60 -6.89 9.98 9.18
N ASP A 61 -8.21 10.01 9.38
CA ASP A 61 -9.16 9.42 8.43
C ASP A 61 -9.23 10.21 7.13
N ALA A 62 -9.20 11.55 7.19
CA ALA A 62 -9.12 12.42 6.01
C ALA A 62 -7.84 12.17 5.20
N ILE A 63 -6.67 12.07 5.86
CA ILE A 63 -5.40 11.74 5.20
C ILE A 63 -5.48 10.38 4.51
N LYS A 64 -5.99 9.36 5.18
CA LYS A 64 -6.10 8.03 4.58
C LYS A 64 -7.03 8.01 3.36
N ILE A 65 -8.14 8.77 3.37
CA ILE A 65 -9.02 8.92 2.21
C ILE A 65 -8.29 9.62 1.07
N ALA A 66 -7.61 10.74 1.34
CA ALA A 66 -6.86 11.48 0.33
C ALA A 66 -5.76 10.62 -0.30
N VAL A 67 -5.06 9.84 0.52
CA VAL A 67 -4.05 8.87 0.06
C VAL A 67 -4.68 7.77 -0.79
N ALA A 68 -5.81 7.20 -0.37
CA ALA A 68 -6.51 6.18 -1.16
C ALA A 68 -6.96 6.72 -2.53
N LEU A 69 -7.48 7.95 -2.58
CA LEU A 69 -7.81 8.61 -3.85
C LEU A 69 -6.56 8.82 -4.73
N ARG A 70 -5.44 9.19 -4.12
CA ARG A 70 -4.16 9.34 -4.85
C ARG A 70 -3.65 8.00 -5.37
N PHE A 71 -3.79 6.91 -4.60
CA PHE A 71 -3.50 5.55 -5.06
C PHE A 71 -4.36 5.20 -6.28
N ALA A 72 -5.68 5.38 -6.17
CA ALA A 72 -6.63 5.12 -7.24
C ALA A 72 -6.29 5.91 -8.52
N TYR A 73 -6.02 7.21 -8.39
CA TYR A 73 -5.65 8.07 -9.51
C TYR A 73 -4.40 7.57 -10.23
N ARG A 74 -3.33 7.24 -9.48
CA ARG A 74 -2.09 6.72 -10.08
C ARG A 74 -2.30 5.36 -10.76
N LEU A 75 -3.02 4.46 -10.11
CA LEU A 75 -3.33 3.13 -10.68
C LEU A 75 -4.05 3.24 -12.02
N ILE A 76 -5.06 4.12 -12.12
CA ILE A 76 -5.83 4.32 -13.36
C ILE A 76 -4.97 5.02 -14.43
N LYS A 77 -4.32 6.13 -14.06
CA LYS A 77 -3.58 6.97 -15.02
C LYS A 77 -2.35 6.27 -15.57
N ASP A 78 -1.55 5.68 -14.69
CA ASP A 78 -0.24 5.13 -15.03
C ASP A 78 -0.33 3.63 -15.43
N ARG A 79 -1.53 3.02 -15.35
CA ARG A 79 -1.82 1.58 -15.62
C ARG A 79 -0.81 0.63 -14.95
N LEU A 80 -0.53 0.89 -13.68
CA LEU A 80 0.49 0.18 -12.91
C LEU A 80 -0.01 -1.22 -12.50
N LEU A 81 0.93 -2.15 -12.30
CA LEU A 81 0.64 -3.40 -11.64
C LEU A 81 0.39 -3.11 -10.15
N ALA A 82 -0.84 -3.30 -9.68
CA ALA A 82 -1.19 -3.12 -8.29
C ALA A 82 -0.64 -4.28 -7.45
N PHE A 83 0.11 -3.97 -6.39
CA PHE A 83 0.62 -4.97 -5.45
C PHE A 83 0.03 -4.72 -4.06
N PHE A 84 -0.82 -5.65 -3.62
CA PHE A 84 -1.40 -5.64 -2.28
C PHE A 84 -0.58 -6.57 -1.39
N ALA A 85 0.27 -5.97 -0.55
CA ALA A 85 1.00 -6.70 0.47
C ALA A 85 0.07 -6.87 1.68
N TYR A 86 -0.15 -8.12 2.13
CA TYR A 86 -0.92 -8.47 3.33
C TYR A 86 -2.45 -8.44 3.20
N LEU A 87 -3.08 -9.61 3.35
CA LEU A 87 -4.53 -9.81 3.20
C LEU A 87 -5.35 -9.05 4.26
N HIS A 88 -4.89 -8.98 5.51
CA HIS A 88 -5.59 -8.23 6.55
C HIS A 88 -5.63 -6.72 6.24
N SER A 89 -4.70 -6.20 5.43
CA SER A 89 -4.79 -4.82 4.94
C SER A 89 -6.06 -4.59 4.11
N LEU A 90 -6.60 -5.60 3.40
CA LEU A 90 -7.87 -5.53 2.66
C LEU A 90 -9.09 -5.46 3.59
N MET A 91 -8.97 -5.81 4.88
CA MET A 91 -10.05 -5.58 5.85
C MET A 91 -10.24 -4.09 6.12
N MET A 92 -9.22 -3.25 5.87
CA MET A 92 -9.42 -1.81 5.92
C MET A 92 -10.30 -1.37 4.75
N PHE A 93 -11.33 -0.59 5.07
CA PHE A 93 -12.33 -0.10 4.12
C PHE A 93 -11.68 0.49 2.85
N GLN A 94 -10.63 1.30 3.02
CA GLN A 94 -9.91 1.95 1.91
C GLN A 94 -9.28 0.94 0.95
N ASN A 95 -8.57 -0.07 1.47
CA ASN A 95 -7.91 -1.07 0.64
C ASN A 95 -8.92 -1.98 -0.06
N ARG A 96 -10.06 -2.27 0.58
CA ARG A 96 -11.18 -2.99 -0.07
C ARG A 96 -11.73 -2.22 -1.27
N HIS A 97 -11.88 -0.90 -1.15
CA HIS A 97 -12.34 -0.05 -2.25
C HIS A 97 -11.29 0.07 -3.36
N LEU A 98 -10.00 0.19 -3.01
CA LEU A 98 -8.91 0.16 -3.98
C LEU A 98 -8.85 -1.18 -4.74
N PHE A 99 -9.05 -2.29 -4.05
CA PHE A 99 -9.10 -3.60 -4.68
C PHE A 99 -10.28 -3.72 -5.65
N ARG A 100 -11.48 -3.31 -5.23
CA ARG A 100 -12.66 -3.25 -6.12
C ARG A 100 -12.41 -2.39 -7.35
N LEU A 101 -11.76 -1.25 -7.17
CA LEU A 101 -11.37 -0.37 -8.28
C LEU A 101 -10.43 -1.10 -9.25
N CYS A 102 -9.42 -1.82 -8.74
CA CYS A 102 -8.55 -2.61 -9.60
C CYS A 102 -9.34 -3.67 -10.42
N VAL A 103 -10.31 -4.34 -9.80
CA VAL A 103 -11.19 -5.30 -10.48
C VAL A 103 -12.04 -4.63 -11.57
N ILE A 104 -12.71 -3.52 -11.26
CA ILE A 104 -13.59 -2.81 -12.20
C ILE A 104 -12.82 -2.32 -13.42
N TYR A 105 -11.64 -1.72 -13.20
CA TYR A 105 -10.81 -1.15 -14.27
C TYR A 105 -9.85 -2.17 -14.90
N ARG A 106 -9.95 -3.45 -14.53
CA ARG A 106 -9.07 -4.54 -15.01
C ARG A 106 -7.58 -4.23 -14.86
N ILE A 107 -7.21 -3.60 -13.75
CA ILE A 107 -5.83 -3.28 -13.43
C ILE A 107 -5.13 -4.58 -13.03
N PRO A 108 -4.00 -4.95 -13.67
CA PRO A 108 -3.23 -6.12 -13.28
C PRO A 108 -2.89 -6.05 -11.79
N THR A 109 -3.31 -7.07 -11.03
CA THR A 109 -3.22 -7.06 -9.57
C THR A 109 -2.55 -8.33 -9.07
N VAL A 110 -1.55 -8.15 -8.22
CA VAL A 110 -0.89 -9.21 -7.46
C VAL A 110 -1.27 -9.02 -5.99
N ILE A 111 -1.77 -10.09 -5.38
CA ILE A 111 -2.09 -10.12 -3.96
C ILE A 111 -1.09 -11.04 -3.29
N ASP A 112 -0.32 -10.49 -2.37
CA ASP A 112 0.58 -11.28 -1.54
C ASP A 112 -0.16 -11.68 -0.26
N ILE A 113 -0.62 -12.93 -0.22
CA ILE A 113 -1.37 -13.49 0.89
C ILE A 113 -0.39 -13.98 1.95
N HIS A 114 -0.52 -13.42 3.16
CA HIS A 114 0.26 -13.82 4.32
C HIS A 114 -0.67 -14.00 5.51
N ASP A 115 -0.37 -15.00 6.32
CA ASP A 115 -1.08 -15.36 7.56
C ASP A 115 -2.59 -15.53 7.36
N THR A 116 -2.99 -16.77 7.09
CA THR A 116 -4.41 -17.18 6.97
C THR A 116 -4.99 -17.67 8.29
N ARG A 117 -4.31 -17.45 9.41
CA ARG A 117 -4.81 -17.85 10.73
C ARG A 117 -5.65 -16.74 11.34
N GLU A 118 -6.90 -17.10 11.61
CA GLU A 118 -7.95 -16.34 12.28
C GLU A 118 -7.56 -15.90 13.70
#